data_AF-A0A8J7JHS1-F1
#
_entry.id   AF-A0A8J7JHS1-F1
#
_cell.length_a   1.000
_cell.length_b   1.000
_cell.length_c   1.000
_cell.angle_alpha   90.00
_cell.angle_beta   90.00
_cell.angle_gamma   90.00
#
_symmetry.space_group_name_H-M   'P 1'
#
loop_
_entity.id
_entity.type
_entity.pdbx_description
1 polymer ?
#
loop_
_entity_poly.entity_id
_entity_poly.type
_entity_poly.pdbx_seq_one_letter_code
_entity_poly.pdbx_strand_id
1 'polypeptide(L)'
;MGSQSTAKTLFLLGSMVGWLIVGAAIMYLFPAIADGLVGNDLTHLWMINLARSGYTPSLGWMGGGIALALTVAGNWVWYQHFEGKQR
;
A
#
# COMPACT_ATOMS: atom_id res chain seq x y z
N MET A 1 -21.01 -10.81 -21.75
CA MET A 1 -20.27 -10.53 -20.50
C MET A 1 -19.73 -11.86 -19.99
N GLY A 2 -18.41 -12.06 -20.05
CA GLY A 2 -17.79 -13.36 -19.74
C GLY A 2 -18.04 -13.77 -18.29
N SER A 3 -18.37 -15.04 -18.08
CA SER A 3 -18.61 -15.61 -16.75
C SER A 3 -17.39 -15.37 -15.84
N GLN A 4 -17.56 -14.56 -14.79
CA GLN A 4 -16.54 -14.33 -13.78
C GLN A 4 -16.48 -15.57 -12.88
N SER A 5 -15.35 -16.31 -12.91
CA SER A 5 -15.18 -17.45 -12.02
C SER A 5 -15.05 -17.01 -10.57
N THR A 6 -15.55 -17.80 -9.62
CA THR A 6 -15.42 -17.54 -8.18
C THR A 6 -13.96 -17.28 -7.77
N ALA A 7 -13.02 -17.99 -8.39
CA ALA A 7 -11.58 -17.79 -8.17
C ALA A 7 -11.11 -16.38 -8.57
N LYS A 8 -11.57 -15.87 -9.71
CA LYS A 8 -11.25 -14.51 -10.17
C LYS A 8 -11.86 -13.46 -9.24
N THR A 9 -13.08 -13.67 -8.75
CA THR A 9 -13.69 -12.77 -7.77
C THR A 9 -12.90 -12.71 -6.47
N LEU A 10 -12.53 -13.85 -5.91
CA LEU A 10 -11.72 -13.91 -4.67
C LEU A 10 -10.35 -13.27 -4.85
N PHE A 11 -9.69 -13.51 -5.99
CA PHE A 11 -8.42 -12.88 -6.32
C PHE A 11 -8.55 -11.35 -6.38
N LEU A 12 -9.57 -10.83 -7.08
CA LEU A 12 -9.79 -9.39 -7.19
C LEU A 12 -10.07 -8.75 -5.83
N LEU A 13 -10.91 -9.38 -4.99
CA LEU A 13 -11.19 -8.90 -3.64
C LEU A 13 -9.93 -8.87 -2.77
N GLY A 14 -9.11 -9.93 -2.81
CA GLY A 14 -7.83 -9.96 -2.10
C GLY A 14 -6.86 -8.89 -2.61
N SER A 15 -6.79 -8.69 -3.92
CA SER A 15 -5.97 -7.65 -4.55
C SER A 15 -6.41 -6.24 -4.13
N MET A 16 -7.72 -5.99 -4.07
CA MET A 16 -8.27 -4.71 -3.57
C MET A 16 -7.84 -4.44 -2.13
N VAL A 17 -7.92 -5.43 -1.24
CA VAL A 17 -7.45 -5.27 0.15
C VAL A 17 -5.96 -4.91 0.19
N GLY A 18 -5.14 -5.60 -0.60
CA GLY A 18 -3.71 -5.29 -0.73
C GLY A 18 -3.46 -3.83 -1.13
N TRP A 19 -4.11 -3.37 -2.19
CA TRP A 19 -3.99 -1.98 -2.65
C TRP A 19 -4.53 -0.95 -1.66
N LEU A 20 -5.60 -1.25 -0.93
CA LEU A 20 -6.13 -0.37 0.12
C LEU A 20 -5.13 -0.20 1.26
N ILE A 21 -4.45 -1.28 1.68
CA ILE A 21 -3.41 -1.21 2.71
C ILE A 21 -2.22 -0.37 2.22
N VAL A 22 -1.80 -0.54 0.96
CA VAL A 22 -0.74 0.28 0.36
C VAL A 22 -1.14 1.76 0.35
N GLY A 23 -2.36 2.08 -0.10
CA GLY A 23 -2.87 3.44 -0.10
C GLY A 23 -2.92 4.05 1.31
N ALA A 24 -3.42 3.30 2.29
CA ALA A 24 -3.45 3.72 3.69
C ALA A 24 -2.04 3.97 4.25
N ALA A 25 -1.07 3.12 3.91
CA ALA A 25 0.31 3.29 4.33
C ALA A 25 0.94 4.56 3.74
N ILE A 26 0.69 4.85 2.46
CA ILE A 26 1.16 6.10 1.82
C ILE A 26 0.55 7.32 2.50
N MET A 27 -0.75 7.32 2.78
CA MET A 27 -1.41 8.41 3.51
C MET A 27 -0.84 8.59 4.92
N TYR A 28 -0.59 7.48 5.62
CA TYR A 28 0.03 7.50 6.94
C TYR A 28 1.48 8.02 6.92
N LEU A 29 2.23 7.75 5.86
CA LEU A 29 3.61 8.23 5.69
C LEU A 29 3.71 9.68 5.22
N PHE A 30 2.63 10.26 4.71
CA PHE A 30 2.62 11.59 4.15
C PHE A 30 3.26 12.67 5.05
N PRO A 31 3.04 12.71 6.37
CA PRO A 31 3.70 13.67 7.25
C PRO A 31 5.22 13.56 7.24
N ALA A 32 5.74 12.34 7.36
CA ALA A 32 7.18 12.10 7.34
C ALA A 32 7.81 12.39 5.96
N ILE A 33 7.08 12.11 4.87
CA ILE A 33 7.51 12.43 3.52
C ILE A 33 7.56 13.95 3.32
N ALA A 34 6.52 14.67 3.76
CA ALA A 34 6.47 16.12 3.67
C ALA A 34 7.61 16.77 4.48
N ASP A 35 7.89 16.24 5.67
CA ASP A 35 9.00 16.70 6.49
C ASP A 35 10.37 16.46 5.84
N GLY A 36 10.57 15.29 5.23
CA GLY A 36 11.82 14.97 4.55
C GLY A 36 12.05 15.70 3.22
N LEU A 37 10.97 16.03 2.49
CA LEU A 37 11.07 16.69 1.18
C LEU A 37 11.03 18.23 1.26
N VAL A 38 10.19 18.78 2.14
CA VAL A 38 10.02 20.23 2.28
C VAL A 38 10.92 20.77 3.40
N GLY A 39 11.04 20.05 4.53
CA GLY A 39 12.00 20.34 5.60
C GLY A 39 11.91 21.75 6.17
N ASN A 40 10.72 22.21 6.57
CA ASN A 40 10.55 23.52 7.19
C ASN A 40 10.07 23.42 8.64
N ASP A 41 10.08 24.54 9.36
CA ASP A 41 9.69 24.58 10.78
C ASP A 41 8.26 24.06 11.01
N LEU A 42 7.35 24.27 10.06
CA LEU A 42 5.97 23.81 10.16
C LEU A 42 5.89 22.28 10.04
N THR A 43 6.61 21.66 9.11
CA THR A 43 6.63 20.18 8.97
C THR A 43 7.29 19.51 10.16
N HIS A 44 8.35 20.12 10.71
CA HIS A 44 9.00 19.61 11.92
C HIS A 44 8.09 19.73 13.15
N LEU A 45 7.40 20.86 13.34
CA LEU A 45 6.42 21.03 14.41
C LEU A 45 5.25 20.03 14.27
N TRP A 46 4.81 19.77 13.05
CA TRP A 46 3.78 18.75 12.80
C TRP A 46 4.25 17.35 13.22
N MET A 47 5.48 16.97 12.87
CA MET A 47 6.08 15.70 13.28
C MET A 47 6.24 15.58 14.80
N ILE A 48 6.65 16.66 15.49
CA ILE A 48 6.74 16.68 16.96
C ILE A 48 5.37 16.45 17.60
N ASN A 49 4.32 17.10 17.10
CA ASN A 49 2.96 16.93 17.60
C ASN A 49 2.43 15.51 17.37
N LEU A 50 2.68 14.94 16.19
CA LEU A 50 2.34 13.56 15.86
C LEU A 50 3.10 12.55 16.73
N ALA A 51 4.39 12.76 16.98
CA ALA A 51 5.18 11.87 17.81
C ALA A 51 4.64 11.80 19.24
N ARG A 52 4.10 12.90 19.78
CA ARG A 52 3.43 12.93 21.09
C ARG A 52 2.16 12.07 21.14
N SER A 53 1.48 11.87 20.01
CA SER A 53 0.32 10.97 19.92
C SER A 53 0.68 9.52 19.57
N GLY A 54 1.96 9.15 19.61
CA GLY A 54 2.42 7.79 19.32
C GLY A 54 2.62 7.48 17.84
N TYR A 55 2.65 8.50 16.97
CA TYR A 55 2.94 8.32 15.55
C TYR A 55 4.33 7.73 15.34
N THR A 56 4.41 6.65 14.57
CA THR A 56 5.65 5.95 14.24
C THR A 56 5.72 5.72 12.73
N PRO A 57 6.49 6.55 11.98
CA PRO A 57 6.60 6.44 10.52
C PRO A 57 7.07 5.06 10.05
N SER A 58 7.90 4.40 10.85
CA SER A 58 8.43 3.06 10.55
C SER A 58 7.32 2.02 10.33
N LEU A 59 6.16 2.15 10.99
CA LEU A 59 5.02 1.27 10.76
C LEU A 59 4.46 1.40 9.34
N GLY A 60 4.40 2.64 8.82
CA GLY A 60 3.96 2.89 7.45
C GLY A 60 4.94 2.30 6.42
N TRP A 61 6.24 2.47 6.66
CA TRP A 61 7.28 1.93 5.77
C TRP A 61 7.30 0.40 5.76
N MET A 62 7.32 -0.24 6.93
CA MET A 62 7.35 -1.70 7.03
C MET A 62 6.02 -2.31 6.58
N GLY A 63 4.89 -1.84 7.12
CA GLY A 63 3.57 -2.37 6.82
C GLY A 63 3.17 -2.14 5.36
N GLY A 64 3.36 -0.91 4.86
CA GLY A 64 3.10 -0.57 3.46
C GLY A 64 4.02 -1.28 2.49
N GLY A 65 5.31 -1.38 2.82
CA GLY A 65 6.30 -2.08 1.99
C GLY A 65 6.02 -3.57 1.86
N ILE A 66 5.71 -4.25 2.98
CA ILE A 66 5.33 -5.67 2.97
C ILE A 66 4.03 -5.87 2.17
N ALA A 67 3.00 -5.05 2.42
CA ALA A 67 1.74 -5.13 1.70
C ALA A 67 1.94 -4.92 0.20
N LEU A 68 2.76 -3.96 -0.20
CA LEU A 68 3.07 -3.70 -1.61
C LEU A 68 3.78 -4.90 -2.25
N ALA A 69 4.80 -5.45 -1.59
CA ALA A 69 5.54 -6.60 -2.11
C ALA A 69 4.62 -7.82 -2.32
N LEU A 70 3.78 -8.14 -1.33
CA LEU A 70 2.82 -9.24 -1.42
C LEU A 70 1.77 -8.99 -2.51
N THR A 71 1.25 -7.76 -2.60
CA THR A 71 0.25 -7.39 -3.60
C THR A 71 0.81 -7.52 -5.01
N VAL A 72 1.99 -6.96 -5.26
CA VAL A 72 2.64 -7.04 -6.58
C VAL A 72 2.98 -8.48 -6.94
N ALA A 73 3.57 -9.25 -6.01
CA ALA A 73 3.91 -10.65 -6.26
C ALA A 73 2.67 -11.51 -6.53
N GLY A 74 1.60 -11.34 -5.75
CA GLY A 74 0.34 -12.05 -5.93
C GLY A 74 -0.32 -11.74 -7.27
N ASN A 75 -0.34 -10.46 -7.66
CA ASN A 75 -0.85 -10.06 -8.97
C ASN A 75 0.01 -10.64 -10.11
N TRP A 76 1.34 -10.55 -10.00
CA TRP A 76 2.26 -11.10 -10.99
C TRP A 76 2.05 -12.60 -11.22
N VAL A 77 2.01 -13.39 -10.14
CA VAL A 77 1.79 -14.84 -10.19
C VAL A 77 0.45 -15.17 -10.84
N TRP A 78 -0.61 -14.43 -10.48
CA TRP A 78 -1.95 -14.61 -11.05
C TRP A 78 -1.96 -14.38 -12.56
N TYR A 79 -1.43 -13.24 -13.01
CA TYR A 79 -1.40 -12.90 -14.43
C TYR A 79 -0.59 -13.93 -15.23
N GLN A 80 0.54 -14.41 -14.72
CA GLN A 80 1.32 -15.43 -15.41
C GLN A 80 0.59 -16.78 -15.55
N HIS A 81 -0.09 -17.26 -14.50
CA HIS A 81 -0.65 -18.62 -14.48
C HIS A 81 -2.07 -18.71 -15.05
N PHE A 82 -2.89 -17.67 -14.84
CA PHE A 82 -4.32 -17.73 -15.13
C PHE A 82 -4.74 -16.85 -16.31
N GLU A 83 -3.98 -15.81 -16.66
CA GLU A 83 -4.33 -14.89 -17.75
C GLU A 83 -3.31 -14.88 -18.91
N GLY A 84 -2.09 -15.37 -18.68
CA GLY A 84 -0.96 -15.34 -19.63
C GLY A 84 -1.04 -16.28 -20.85
N LYS A 85 -2.17 -16.97 -21.07
CA LYS A 85 -2.39 -17.86 -22.23
C LYS A 85 -3.31 -17.27 -23.31
N GLN A 86 -3.38 -15.95 -23.45
CA GLN A 86 -4.15 -15.28 -24.52
C GLN A 86 -3.29 -14.79 -25.70
N ARG A 87 -2.19 -15.47 -26.03
CA ARG A 87 -1.52 -15.34 -27.33
C ARG A 87 -1.12 -16.70 -27.86
#